data_AF-A0A7S0CR94-F1
#
_entry.id   AF-A0A7S0CR94-F1
#
_cell.length_a   1.000
_cell.length_b   1.000
_cell.length_c   1.000
_cell.angle_alpha   90.00
_cell.angle_beta   90.00
_cell.angle_gamma   90.00
#
_symmetry.space_group_name_H-M   'P 1'
#
loop_
_entity.id
_entity.type
_entity.pdbx_description
1 polymer ?
#
loop_
_entity_poly.entity_id
_entity_poly.type
_entity_poly.pdbx_seq_one_letter_code
_entity_poly.pdbx_strand_id
1 'polypeptide(L)'
;KGLEEAGRGKSVPVRAHGLASLRKLVDMGYIPKGRDIPSENQDWFEAAMRVASQGMGEGDSFVFENAIALMAALSAHRPGSSILRLAYHFRNSRLGYQFRLKVAEVINTVCERYRKQAKSIPFDAASDLMSSLLSVAEIEVKKKDKGSKIDIASMKASSLSTLADAISLFPSRLTRSQGGKVGDVVIEACSDQEAPPEVRRASFFLLERFFEALGQDTTQVLKSEQLSKIYDLLQKARVRDFDAAVRVLAGRAMENLGYKVLR
;
A
#
# COMPACT_ATOMS: atom_id res chain seq x y z
N LYS A 1 8.06 -31.16 5.67
CA LYS A 1 9.44 -30.77 5.31
C LYS A 1 9.57 -29.28 4.99
N GLY A 2 9.01 -28.74 3.89
CA GLY A 2 9.17 -27.31 3.55
C GLY A 2 8.74 -26.32 4.65
N LEU A 3 7.60 -26.57 5.33
CA LEU A 3 7.14 -25.77 6.49
C LEU A 3 8.13 -25.81 7.68
N GLU A 4 8.75 -26.97 7.90
CA GLU A 4 9.68 -27.19 8.99
C GLU A 4 11.04 -26.52 8.70
N GLU A 5 11.55 -26.68 7.47
CA GLU A 5 12.75 -25.99 7.01
C GLU A 5 12.58 -24.48 7.05
N ALA A 6 11.44 -23.97 6.58
CA ALA A 6 11.14 -22.54 6.54
C ALA A 6 10.98 -21.93 7.95
N GLY A 7 10.33 -22.63 8.89
CA GLY A 7 10.05 -22.09 10.23
C GLY A 7 11.08 -22.45 11.32
N ARG A 8 11.84 -23.53 11.14
CA ARG A 8 12.75 -24.08 12.17
C ARG A 8 14.13 -24.47 11.61
N GLY A 9 14.42 -24.14 10.36
CA GLY A 9 15.72 -24.39 9.74
C GLY A 9 16.85 -23.75 10.55
N LYS A 10 17.88 -24.55 10.87
CA LYS A 10 19.00 -24.12 11.71
C LYS A 10 19.86 -23.01 11.07
N SER A 11 19.84 -22.88 9.75
CA SER A 11 20.61 -21.87 9.02
C SER A 11 19.73 -21.03 8.10
N VAL A 12 20.17 -19.80 7.81
CA VAL A 12 19.52 -18.85 6.90
C VAL A 12 19.24 -19.48 5.52
N PRO A 13 20.19 -20.16 4.86
CA PRO A 13 19.93 -20.77 3.55
C PRO A 13 18.85 -21.86 3.59
N VAL A 14 18.78 -22.65 4.66
CA VAL A 14 17.76 -23.70 4.82
C VAL A 14 16.37 -23.07 4.96
N ARG A 15 16.24 -21.99 5.76
CA ARG A 15 14.97 -21.27 5.91
C ARG A 15 14.53 -20.61 4.59
N ALA A 16 15.44 -19.91 3.92
CA ALA A 16 15.17 -19.29 2.62
C ALA A 16 14.76 -20.33 1.57
N HIS A 17 15.45 -21.47 1.51
CA HIS A 17 15.10 -22.58 0.62
C HIS A 17 13.73 -23.17 0.95
N GLY A 18 13.42 -23.36 2.24
CA GLY A 18 12.10 -23.84 2.68
C GLY A 18 10.98 -22.91 2.21
N LEU A 19 11.14 -21.59 2.38
CA LEU A 19 10.19 -20.58 1.90
C LEU A 19 10.01 -20.61 0.38
N ALA A 20 11.12 -20.71 -0.36
CA ALA A 20 11.10 -20.83 -1.82
C ALA A 20 10.36 -22.09 -2.29
N SER A 21 10.61 -23.22 -1.62
CA SER A 21 9.95 -24.50 -1.91
C SER A 21 8.45 -24.44 -1.62
N LEU A 22 8.04 -23.82 -0.50
CA LEU A 22 6.62 -23.57 -0.22
C LEU A 22 5.96 -22.72 -1.30
N ARG A 23 6.63 -21.67 -1.77
CA ARG A 23 6.12 -20.82 -2.85
C ARG A 23 5.88 -21.63 -4.11
N LYS A 24 6.83 -22.48 -4.52
CA LYS A 24 6.67 -23.34 -5.69
C LYS A 24 5.43 -24.23 -5.59
N LEU A 25 5.17 -24.79 -4.41
CA LEU A 25 3.97 -25.61 -4.17
C LEU A 25 2.67 -24.81 -4.32
N VAL A 26 2.64 -23.57 -3.82
CA VAL A 26 1.52 -22.64 -4.01
C VAL A 26 1.31 -22.37 -5.50
N ASP A 27 2.38 -21.99 -6.19
CA ASP A 27 2.35 -21.62 -7.63
C ASP A 27 1.92 -22.80 -8.51
N MET A 28 2.29 -24.03 -8.15
CA MET A 28 1.86 -25.26 -8.82
C MET A 28 0.39 -25.65 -8.56
N GLY A 29 -0.31 -24.93 -7.68
CA GLY A 29 -1.74 -25.17 -7.42
C GLY A 29 -2.03 -26.38 -6.53
N TYR A 30 -1.05 -26.85 -5.76
CA TYR A 30 -1.27 -27.91 -4.75
C TYR A 30 -2.19 -27.48 -3.60
N ILE A 31 -2.56 -26.19 -3.55
CA ILE A 31 -3.59 -25.66 -2.66
C ILE A 31 -4.84 -25.42 -3.49
N PRO A 32 -5.98 -26.06 -3.17
CA PRO A 32 -7.24 -25.79 -3.86
C PRO A 32 -7.56 -24.29 -3.86
N LYS A 33 -8.00 -23.77 -5.00
CA LYS A 33 -8.44 -22.37 -5.16
C LYS A 33 -9.93 -22.29 -4.83
N GLY A 34 -10.35 -21.43 -3.91
CA GLY A 34 -11.77 -21.18 -3.64
C GLY A 34 -12.14 -21.08 -2.17
N ARG A 35 -13.45 -21.02 -1.89
CA ARG A 35 -14.01 -21.00 -0.52
C ARG A 35 -14.09 -22.38 0.12
N ASP A 36 -14.15 -23.44 -0.69
CA ASP A 36 -14.30 -24.83 -0.22
C ASP A 36 -12.95 -25.55 -0.18
N ILE A 37 -12.12 -25.14 0.78
CA ILE A 37 -10.83 -25.78 1.05
C ILE A 37 -11.06 -26.78 2.19
N PRO A 38 -10.70 -28.08 2.03
CA PRO A 38 -10.70 -29.04 3.14
C PRO A 38 -9.94 -28.48 4.35
N SER A 39 -10.40 -28.75 5.58
CA SER A 39 -9.81 -28.21 6.82
C SER A 39 -8.28 -28.36 6.89
N GLU A 40 -7.76 -29.50 6.43
CA GLU A 40 -6.32 -29.79 6.39
C GLU A 40 -5.53 -28.79 5.52
N ASN A 41 -6.12 -28.35 4.40
CA ASN A 41 -5.51 -27.37 3.51
C ASN A 41 -5.61 -25.94 4.07
N GLN A 42 -6.58 -25.67 4.96
CA GLN A 42 -6.67 -24.41 5.71
C GLN A 42 -5.57 -24.33 6.78
N ASP A 43 -5.33 -25.41 7.52
CA ASP A 43 -4.24 -25.45 8.52
C ASP A 43 -2.88 -25.28 7.85
N TRP A 44 -2.68 -25.92 6.70
CA TRP A 44 -1.48 -25.73 5.89
C TRP A 44 -1.34 -24.27 5.44
N PHE A 45 -2.41 -23.65 4.94
CA PHE A 45 -2.38 -22.25 4.49
C PHE A 45 -2.02 -21.30 5.63
N GLU A 46 -2.65 -21.46 6.80
CA GLU A 46 -2.34 -20.65 7.97
C GLU A 46 -0.92 -20.88 8.49
N ALA A 47 -0.41 -22.11 8.41
CA ALA A 47 0.98 -22.42 8.73
C ALA A 47 1.95 -21.73 7.75
N ALA A 48 1.70 -21.81 6.43
CA ALA A 48 2.52 -21.15 5.42
C ALA A 48 2.51 -19.63 5.58
N MET A 49 1.33 -19.04 5.85
CA MET A 49 1.17 -17.62 6.16
C MET A 49 1.93 -17.20 7.43
N ARG A 50 1.92 -18.04 8.47
CA ARG A 50 2.66 -17.81 9.71
C ARG A 50 4.16 -17.81 9.46
N VAL A 51 4.66 -18.81 8.73
CA VAL A 51 6.09 -18.93 8.45
C VAL A 51 6.57 -17.82 7.51
N ALA A 52 5.79 -17.45 6.50
CA ALA A 52 6.07 -16.27 5.67
C ALA A 52 6.13 -15.00 6.54
N SER A 53 5.15 -14.80 7.43
CA SER A 53 5.15 -13.64 8.32
C SER A 53 6.33 -13.61 9.30
N GLN A 54 6.79 -14.77 9.77
CA GLN A 54 7.97 -14.89 10.61
C GLN A 54 9.23 -14.52 9.83
N GLY A 55 9.40 -15.08 8.62
CA GLY A 55 10.55 -14.78 7.76
C GLY A 55 10.65 -13.29 7.39
N MET A 56 9.52 -12.62 7.17
CA MET A 56 9.49 -11.16 6.96
C MET A 56 9.96 -10.34 8.18
N GLY A 57 9.94 -10.92 9.38
CA GLY A 57 10.40 -10.30 10.62
C GLY A 57 11.84 -10.61 11.02
N GLU A 58 12.55 -11.49 10.31
CA GLU A 58 13.89 -11.96 10.70
C GLU A 58 15.03 -10.96 10.39
N GLY A 59 14.78 -9.96 9.55
CA GLY A 59 15.77 -8.93 9.20
C GLY A 59 16.86 -9.37 8.21
N ASP A 60 16.96 -10.66 7.90
CA ASP A 60 17.82 -11.18 6.83
C ASP A 60 17.17 -10.96 5.46
N SER A 61 17.92 -10.40 4.50
CA SER A 61 17.39 -10.03 3.19
C SER A 61 16.94 -11.24 2.35
N PHE A 62 17.68 -12.35 2.39
CA PHE A 62 17.35 -13.54 1.60
C PHE A 62 16.10 -14.24 2.15
N VAL A 63 15.99 -14.35 3.47
CA VAL A 63 14.78 -14.87 4.11
C VAL A 63 13.60 -13.95 3.83
N PHE A 64 13.79 -12.63 3.97
CA PHE A 64 12.75 -11.64 3.73
C PHE A 64 12.21 -11.71 2.29
N GLU A 65 13.09 -11.74 1.28
CA GLU A 65 12.68 -11.79 -0.13
C GLU A 65 11.90 -13.06 -0.48
N ASN A 66 12.31 -14.21 0.05
CA ASN A 66 11.56 -15.45 -0.15
C ASN A 66 10.24 -15.45 0.61
N ALA A 67 10.22 -14.88 1.82
CA ALA A 67 9.03 -14.79 2.65
C ALA A 67 7.97 -13.87 2.02
N ILE A 68 8.37 -12.70 1.52
CA ILE A 68 7.45 -11.76 0.89
C ILE A 68 6.97 -12.28 -0.48
N ALA A 69 7.81 -12.99 -1.23
CA ALA A 69 7.40 -13.66 -2.46
C ALA A 69 6.39 -14.78 -2.20
N LEU A 70 6.59 -15.56 -1.12
CA LEU A 70 5.61 -16.54 -0.66
C LEU A 70 4.29 -15.87 -0.26
N MET A 71 4.34 -14.74 0.48
CA MET A 71 3.15 -13.96 0.84
C MET A 71 2.39 -13.49 -0.42
N ALA A 72 3.10 -13.03 -1.44
CA ALA A 72 2.53 -12.64 -2.72
C ALA A 72 1.89 -13.83 -3.45
N ALA A 73 2.47 -15.03 -3.39
CA ALA A 73 1.87 -16.24 -3.97
C ALA A 73 0.59 -16.66 -3.22
N LEU A 74 0.68 -16.74 -1.88
CA LEU A 74 -0.46 -17.08 -1.00
C LEU A 74 -1.63 -16.11 -1.17
N SER A 75 -1.33 -14.85 -1.47
CA SER A 75 -2.35 -13.85 -1.75
C SER A 75 -3.27 -14.24 -2.89
N ALA A 76 -2.87 -15.07 -3.86
CA ALA A 76 -3.72 -15.51 -4.96
C ALA A 76 -4.88 -16.43 -4.51
N HIS A 77 -4.76 -17.02 -3.32
CA HIS A 77 -5.75 -17.95 -2.75
C HIS A 77 -6.64 -17.24 -1.72
N ARG A 78 -6.06 -16.48 -0.77
CA ARG A 78 -6.82 -15.71 0.24
C ARG A 78 -6.29 -14.27 0.34
N PRO A 79 -6.91 -13.30 -0.37
CA PRO A 79 -6.44 -11.92 -0.43
C PRO A 79 -6.42 -11.27 0.95
N GLY A 80 -7.54 -11.37 1.66
CA GLY A 80 -7.77 -10.61 2.89
C GLY A 80 -6.73 -10.94 3.93
N SER A 81 -6.49 -12.23 4.17
CA SER A 81 -5.48 -12.69 5.12
C SER A 81 -4.06 -12.22 4.74
N SER A 82 -3.69 -12.28 3.45
CA SER A 82 -2.37 -11.84 3.00
C SER A 82 -2.20 -10.32 3.10
N ILE A 83 -3.22 -9.57 2.71
CA ILE A 83 -3.24 -8.11 2.79
C ILE A 83 -3.10 -7.63 4.23
N LEU A 84 -3.83 -8.23 5.17
CA LEU A 84 -3.74 -7.85 6.59
C LEU A 84 -2.33 -8.08 7.16
N ARG A 85 -1.67 -9.18 6.78
CA ARG A 85 -0.29 -9.46 7.20
C ARG A 85 0.72 -8.52 6.55
N LEU A 86 0.55 -8.21 5.26
CA LEU A 86 1.38 -7.23 4.56
C LEU A 86 1.22 -5.84 5.19
N ALA A 87 -0.02 -5.41 5.47
CA ALA A 87 -0.31 -4.15 6.15
C ALA A 87 0.34 -4.08 7.54
N TYR A 88 0.30 -5.17 8.31
CA TYR A 88 1.02 -5.26 9.59
C TYR A 88 2.52 -4.99 9.45
N HIS A 89 3.19 -5.66 8.50
CA HIS A 89 4.63 -5.48 8.26
C HIS A 89 4.97 -4.09 7.71
N PHE A 90 4.10 -3.51 6.89
CA PHE A 90 4.29 -2.16 6.36
C PHE A 90 4.28 -1.09 7.46
N ARG A 91 3.42 -1.26 8.47
CA ARG A 91 3.37 -0.39 9.66
C ARG A 91 4.52 -0.61 10.64
N ASN A 92 5.20 -1.76 10.57
CA ASN A 92 6.25 -2.10 11.52
C ASN A 92 7.48 -1.22 11.30
N SER A 93 7.63 -0.17 12.11
CA SER A 93 8.76 0.76 12.04
C SER A 93 10.11 0.14 12.42
N ARG A 94 10.12 -1.07 13.02
CA ARG A 94 11.35 -1.83 13.29
C ARG A 94 11.90 -2.51 12.04
N LEU A 95 11.07 -2.69 11.01
CA LEU A 95 11.50 -3.25 9.75
C LEU A 95 12.28 -2.18 8.96
N GLY A 96 13.44 -2.57 8.40
CA GLY A 96 14.27 -1.67 7.59
C GLY A 96 13.49 -1.04 6.44
N TYR A 97 13.84 0.19 6.06
CA TYR A 97 13.07 0.95 5.06
C TYR A 97 12.98 0.21 3.71
N GLN A 98 14.08 -0.39 3.23
CA GLN A 98 14.12 -1.14 1.98
C GLN A 98 13.11 -2.30 1.96
N PHE A 99 13.00 -3.00 3.09
CA PHE A 99 12.02 -4.07 3.26
C PHE A 99 10.59 -3.53 3.27
N ARG A 100 10.32 -2.41 3.96
CA ARG A 100 8.99 -1.76 3.95
C ARG A 100 8.59 -1.29 2.55
N LEU A 101 9.52 -0.76 1.75
CA LEU A 101 9.28 -0.42 0.33
C LEU A 101 8.88 -1.67 -0.47
N LYS A 102 9.55 -2.81 -0.24
CA LYS A 102 9.20 -4.07 -0.90
C LYS A 102 7.81 -4.57 -0.45
N VAL A 103 7.44 -4.40 0.82
CA VAL A 103 6.08 -4.67 1.30
C VAL A 103 5.05 -3.84 0.53
N ALA A 104 5.30 -2.54 0.36
CA ALA A 104 4.41 -1.65 -0.38
C ALA A 104 4.23 -2.09 -1.85
N GLU A 105 5.33 -2.41 -2.54
CA GLU A 105 5.30 -2.95 -3.91
C GLU A 105 4.46 -4.22 -4.03
N VAL A 106 4.59 -5.12 -3.04
CA VAL A 106 3.83 -6.36 -3.00
C VAL A 106 2.36 -6.10 -2.69
N ILE A 107 2.03 -5.17 -1.79
CA ILE A 107 0.63 -4.74 -1.56
C ILE A 107 -0.01 -4.29 -2.87
N ASN A 108 0.66 -3.41 -3.63
CA ASN A 108 0.17 -2.95 -4.92
C ASN A 108 -0.03 -4.09 -5.92
N THR A 109 0.96 -4.99 -6.02
CA THR A 109 0.89 -6.17 -6.89
C THR A 109 -0.30 -7.07 -6.54
N VAL A 110 -0.54 -7.29 -5.24
CA VAL A 110 -1.68 -8.06 -4.77
C VAL A 110 -2.98 -7.36 -5.16
N CYS A 111 -3.13 -6.08 -4.82
CA CYS A 111 -4.36 -5.35 -5.10
C CYS A 111 -4.69 -5.30 -6.61
N GLU A 112 -3.68 -5.12 -7.47
CA GLU A 112 -3.88 -5.13 -8.93
C GLU A 112 -4.23 -6.51 -9.50
N ARG A 113 -3.63 -7.57 -8.97
CA ARG A 113 -4.03 -8.94 -9.33
C ARG A 113 -5.51 -9.16 -9.03
N TYR A 114 -6.00 -8.64 -7.91
CA TYR A 114 -7.40 -8.76 -7.51
C TYR A 114 -8.34 -8.00 -8.42
N ARG A 115 -7.98 -6.76 -8.77
CA ARG A 115 -8.70 -5.97 -9.77
C ARG A 115 -8.85 -6.74 -11.09
N LYS A 116 -7.75 -7.29 -11.61
CA LYS A 116 -7.72 -8.04 -12.89
C LYS A 116 -8.56 -9.32 -12.85
N GLN A 117 -8.67 -9.96 -11.70
CA GLN A 117 -9.47 -11.18 -11.55
C GLN A 117 -10.96 -10.91 -11.29
N ALA A 118 -11.39 -9.63 -11.26
CA ALA A 118 -12.75 -9.22 -10.88
C ALA A 118 -13.20 -9.82 -9.52
N LYS A 119 -12.24 -10.12 -8.64
CA LYS A 119 -12.50 -10.69 -7.32
C LYS A 119 -12.59 -9.58 -6.29
N SER A 120 -13.62 -9.61 -5.46
CA SER A 120 -13.76 -8.68 -4.35
C SER A 120 -12.88 -9.09 -3.17
N ILE A 121 -12.12 -8.15 -2.64
CA ILE A 121 -11.49 -8.28 -1.32
C ILE A 121 -12.59 -8.08 -0.27
N PRO A 122 -12.63 -8.88 0.82
CA PRO A 122 -13.58 -8.67 1.91
C PRO A 122 -13.56 -7.23 2.40
N PHE A 123 -14.73 -6.66 2.72
CA PHE A 123 -14.88 -5.25 3.12
C PHE A 123 -13.92 -4.89 4.24
N ASP A 124 -13.91 -5.69 5.32
CA ASP A 124 -13.12 -5.44 6.51
C ASP A 124 -11.62 -5.43 6.20
N ALA A 125 -11.15 -6.39 5.39
CA ALA A 125 -9.75 -6.47 4.99
C ALA A 125 -9.30 -5.26 4.14
N ALA A 126 -10.17 -4.76 3.25
CA ALA A 126 -9.88 -3.56 2.48
C ALA A 126 -9.90 -2.28 3.34
N SER A 127 -10.83 -2.20 4.30
CA SER A 127 -10.92 -1.07 5.24
C SER A 127 -9.71 -1.02 6.21
N ASP A 128 -9.27 -2.18 6.69
CA ASP A 128 -8.08 -2.31 7.54
C ASP A 128 -6.79 -1.99 6.78
N LEU A 129 -6.70 -2.41 5.52
CA LEU A 129 -5.60 -2.01 4.63
C LEU A 129 -5.57 -0.49 4.49
N MET A 130 -6.70 0.12 4.15
CA MET A 130 -6.81 1.58 3.98
C MET A 130 -6.38 2.32 5.25
N SER A 131 -6.88 1.88 6.41
CA SER A 131 -6.53 2.45 7.71
C SER A 131 -5.03 2.32 8.00
N SER A 132 -4.43 1.19 7.65
CA SER A 132 -3.01 0.92 7.86
C SER A 132 -2.13 1.78 6.95
N LEU A 133 -2.46 1.88 5.66
CA LEU A 133 -1.74 2.71 4.70
C LEU A 133 -1.83 4.19 5.07
N LEU A 134 -3.03 4.66 5.43
CA LEU A 134 -3.27 6.02 5.87
C LEU A 134 -2.47 6.36 7.12
N SER A 135 -2.47 5.48 8.13
CA SER A 135 -1.68 5.68 9.36
C SER A 135 -0.18 5.78 9.07
N VAL A 136 0.35 4.98 8.14
CA VAL A 136 1.75 5.09 7.74
C VAL A 136 2.01 6.40 7.02
N ALA A 137 1.17 6.78 6.05
CA ALA A 137 1.30 8.04 5.33
C ALA A 137 1.29 9.25 6.27
N GLU A 138 0.38 9.28 7.25
CA GLU A 138 0.32 10.32 8.29
C GLU A 138 1.63 10.41 9.09
N ILE A 139 2.19 9.27 9.49
CA ILE A 139 3.45 9.21 10.23
C ILE A 139 4.62 9.69 9.36
N GLU A 140 4.74 9.17 8.14
CA GLU A 140 5.88 9.46 7.27
C GLU A 140 5.88 10.92 6.81
N VAL A 141 4.72 11.50 6.47
CA VAL A 141 4.62 12.92 6.06
C VAL A 141 5.02 13.86 7.21
N LYS A 142 4.67 13.53 8.47
CA LYS A 142 5.03 14.33 9.65
C LYS A 142 6.49 14.18 10.09
N LYS A 143 7.23 13.19 9.57
CA LYS A 143 8.65 13.03 9.92
C LYS A 143 9.45 14.18 9.35
N LYS A 144 10.08 14.94 10.25
CA LYS A 144 11.14 15.89 9.91
C LYS A 144 12.41 15.14 9.52
N ASP A 145 13.16 15.67 8.56
CA ASP A 145 14.33 15.03 7.96
C ASP A 145 15.53 14.95 8.92
N LYS A 146 15.44 14.11 9.95
CA LYS A 146 16.52 13.84 10.92
C LYS A 146 17.33 12.58 10.58
N GLY A 147 17.19 12.05 9.36
CA GLY A 147 17.93 10.89 8.85
C GLY A 147 18.57 11.19 7.49
N SER A 148 18.99 10.15 6.76
CA SER A 148 19.36 10.36 5.35
C SER A 148 18.14 10.92 4.61
N LYS A 149 18.30 12.08 3.96
CA LYS A 149 17.18 12.76 3.27
C LYS A 149 16.53 11.85 2.21
N ILE A 150 17.34 10.98 1.61
CA ILE A 150 16.95 10.08 0.51
C ILE A 150 16.01 8.96 1.00
N ASP A 151 16.30 8.32 2.14
CA ASP A 151 15.49 7.20 2.62
C ASP A 151 14.12 7.68 3.11
N ILE A 152 14.07 8.86 3.75
CA ILE A 152 12.83 9.46 4.24
C ILE A 152 11.93 9.88 3.07
N ALA A 153 12.50 10.55 2.06
CA ALA A 153 11.75 10.95 0.86
C ALA A 153 11.17 9.74 0.10
N SER A 154 11.98 8.69 -0.06
CA SER A 154 11.54 7.44 -0.71
C SER A 154 10.39 6.77 0.04
N MET A 155 10.46 6.72 1.39
CA MET A 155 9.38 6.17 2.21
C MET A 155 8.12 7.03 2.18
N LYS A 156 8.25 8.37 2.23
CA LYS A 156 7.11 9.31 2.08
C LYS A 156 6.42 9.08 0.74
N ALA A 157 7.18 9.12 -0.36
CA ALA A 157 6.66 8.94 -1.71
C ALA A 157 5.99 7.58 -1.91
N SER A 158 6.63 6.49 -1.43
CA SER A 158 6.07 5.14 -1.51
C SER A 158 4.78 5.01 -0.71
N SER A 159 4.72 5.57 0.51
CA SER A 159 3.52 5.50 1.36
C SER A 159 2.34 6.24 0.73
N LEU A 160 2.58 7.43 0.17
CA LEU A 160 1.56 8.22 -0.53
C LEU A 160 1.09 7.51 -1.81
N SER A 161 2.00 6.96 -2.61
CA SER A 161 1.65 6.26 -3.85
C SER A 161 0.86 4.98 -3.59
N THR A 162 1.27 4.19 -2.58
CA THR A 162 0.57 2.96 -2.19
C THR A 162 -0.84 3.26 -1.68
N LEU A 163 -1.00 4.36 -0.92
CA LEU A 163 -2.31 4.83 -0.50
C LEU A 163 -3.18 5.25 -1.70
N ALA A 164 -2.60 5.94 -2.68
CA ALA A 164 -3.29 6.36 -3.90
C ALA A 164 -3.80 5.15 -4.72
N ASP A 165 -2.96 4.14 -4.87
CA ASP A 165 -3.31 2.90 -5.57
C ASP A 165 -4.44 2.17 -4.83
N ALA A 166 -4.34 2.05 -3.50
CA ALA A 166 -5.39 1.43 -2.69
C ALA A 166 -6.74 2.17 -2.80
N ILE A 167 -6.73 3.52 -2.81
CA ILE A 167 -7.94 4.34 -2.96
C ILE A 167 -8.57 4.13 -4.33
N SER A 168 -7.75 4.07 -5.38
CA SER A 168 -8.21 3.83 -6.75
C SER A 168 -8.89 2.46 -6.90
N LEU A 169 -8.41 1.47 -6.15
CA LEU A 169 -8.90 0.10 -6.21
C LEU A 169 -10.14 -0.13 -5.35
N PHE A 170 -10.25 0.59 -4.22
CA PHE A 170 -11.30 0.40 -3.24
C PHE A 170 -12.02 1.71 -2.84
N PRO A 171 -12.55 2.51 -3.79
CA PRO A 171 -13.18 3.79 -3.49
C PRO A 171 -14.31 3.68 -2.46
N SER A 172 -15.18 2.68 -2.63
CA SER A 172 -16.33 2.44 -1.74
C SER A 172 -15.96 1.93 -0.34
N ARG A 173 -14.66 1.76 -0.05
CA ARG A 173 -14.15 1.35 1.27
C ARG A 173 -13.58 2.52 2.06
N LEU A 174 -13.45 3.68 1.44
CA LEU A 174 -13.02 4.89 2.11
C LEU A 174 -14.20 5.50 2.88
N THR A 175 -14.11 5.47 4.21
CA THR A 175 -15.09 6.13 5.07
C THR A 175 -14.91 7.65 5.03
N ARG A 176 -15.96 8.41 5.37
CA ARG A 176 -15.90 9.88 5.49
C ARG A 176 -14.77 10.35 6.41
N SER A 177 -14.57 9.68 7.54
CA SER A 177 -13.48 9.99 8.48
C SER A 177 -12.10 9.76 7.87
N GLN A 178 -11.91 8.63 7.18
CA GLN A 178 -10.64 8.34 6.50
C GLN A 178 -10.38 9.34 5.37
N GLY A 179 -11.38 9.69 4.58
CA GLY A 179 -11.16 10.63 3.48
C GLY A 179 -10.87 12.05 3.94
N GLY A 180 -11.46 12.50 5.06
CA GLY A 180 -11.03 13.75 5.72
C GLY A 180 -9.55 13.72 6.11
N LYS A 181 -9.07 12.60 6.66
CA LYS A 181 -7.65 12.41 7.00
C LYS A 181 -6.75 12.34 5.76
N VAL A 182 -7.20 11.73 4.67
CA VAL A 182 -6.47 11.77 3.38
C VAL A 182 -6.28 13.23 2.93
N GLY A 183 -7.31 14.06 3.07
CA GLY A 183 -7.22 15.49 2.82
C GLY A 183 -6.14 16.18 3.66
N ASP A 184 -6.08 15.89 4.96
CA ASP A 184 -5.06 16.46 5.86
C ASP A 184 -3.63 16.00 5.49
N VAL A 185 -3.46 14.71 5.19
CA VAL A 185 -2.17 14.13 4.75
C VAL A 185 -1.67 14.81 3.50
N VAL A 186 -2.55 15.01 2.52
CA VAL A 186 -2.20 15.68 1.27
C VAL A 186 -1.84 17.15 1.51
N ILE A 187 -2.64 17.88 2.29
CA ILE A 187 -2.38 19.30 2.54
C ILE A 187 -0.99 19.45 3.17
N GLU A 188 -0.66 18.62 4.16
CA GLU A 188 0.67 18.62 4.78
C GLU A 188 1.76 18.29 3.75
N ALA A 189 1.59 17.22 2.97
CA ALA A 189 2.60 16.75 2.02
C ALA A 189 2.81 17.69 0.82
N CYS A 190 1.79 18.47 0.42
CA CYS A 190 1.86 19.43 -0.68
C CYS A 190 2.27 20.83 -0.22
N SER A 191 2.17 21.15 1.07
CA SER A 191 2.54 22.48 1.59
C SER A 191 4.05 22.71 1.61
N ASP A 192 4.83 21.62 1.66
CA ASP A 192 6.28 21.67 1.58
C ASP A 192 6.75 21.79 0.11
N GLN A 193 7.04 23.03 -0.32
CA GLN A 193 7.55 23.30 -1.67
C GLN A 193 9.01 22.86 -1.86
N GLU A 194 9.75 22.67 -0.76
CA GLU A 194 11.13 22.21 -0.77
C GLU A 194 11.23 20.68 -0.74
N ALA A 195 10.10 19.98 -0.57
CA ALA A 195 10.03 18.54 -0.60
C ALA A 195 10.63 17.98 -1.90
N PRO A 196 11.35 16.85 -1.86
CA PRO A 196 11.92 16.23 -3.06
C PRO A 196 10.87 15.95 -4.15
N PRO A 197 11.23 15.99 -5.45
CA PRO A 197 10.29 15.84 -6.56
C PRO A 197 9.43 14.57 -6.47
N GLU A 198 9.98 13.44 -6.03
CA GLU A 198 9.28 12.18 -5.84
C GLU A 198 8.16 12.26 -4.81
N VAL A 199 8.37 13.02 -3.73
CA VAL A 199 7.34 13.25 -2.70
C VAL A 199 6.23 14.11 -3.29
N ARG A 200 6.57 15.23 -3.94
CA ARG A 200 5.58 16.10 -4.58
C ARG A 200 4.76 15.34 -5.62
N ARG A 201 5.41 14.58 -6.51
CA ARG A 201 4.73 13.70 -7.49
C ARG A 201 3.77 12.73 -6.81
N ALA A 202 4.21 12.05 -5.76
CA ALA A 202 3.36 11.11 -5.03
C ALA A 202 2.15 11.79 -4.35
N SER A 203 2.33 12.99 -3.79
CA SER A 203 1.24 13.76 -3.19
C SER A 203 0.18 14.17 -4.21
N PHE A 204 0.59 14.67 -5.38
CA PHE A 204 -0.35 15.04 -6.45
C PHE A 204 -0.96 13.82 -7.15
N PHE A 205 -0.24 12.70 -7.23
CA PHE A 205 -0.78 11.43 -7.68
C PHE A 205 -1.88 10.93 -6.72
N LEU A 206 -1.65 11.02 -5.41
CA LEU A 206 -2.67 10.70 -4.40
C LEU A 206 -3.92 11.57 -4.58
N LEU A 207 -3.77 12.87 -4.82
CA LEU A 207 -4.90 13.76 -5.11
C LEU A 207 -5.66 13.40 -6.38
N GLU A 208 -4.94 13.17 -7.48
CA GLU A 208 -5.52 12.77 -8.76
C GLU A 208 -6.41 11.53 -8.58
N ARG A 209 -5.85 10.50 -7.94
CA ARG A 209 -6.55 9.23 -7.67
C ARG A 209 -7.70 9.39 -6.70
N PHE A 210 -7.52 10.18 -5.64
CA PHE A 210 -8.57 10.44 -4.67
C PHE A 210 -9.81 11.07 -5.30
N PHE A 211 -9.63 12.12 -6.11
CA PHE A 211 -10.73 12.77 -6.80
C PHE A 211 -11.31 11.95 -7.94
N GLU A 212 -10.47 11.18 -8.65
CA GLU A 212 -10.95 10.25 -9.67
C GLU A 212 -11.90 9.22 -9.06
N ALA A 213 -11.49 8.65 -7.92
CA ALA A 213 -12.15 7.55 -7.23
C ALA A 213 -13.44 7.97 -6.51
N LEU A 214 -13.48 9.17 -5.91
CA LEU A 214 -14.67 9.69 -5.24
C LEU A 214 -15.66 10.41 -6.17
N GLY A 215 -15.15 11.10 -7.20
CA GLY A 215 -15.98 11.90 -8.09
C GLY A 215 -16.86 12.91 -7.34
N GLN A 216 -18.18 12.85 -7.55
CA GLN A 216 -19.17 13.73 -6.91
C GLN A 216 -19.18 13.63 -5.37
N ASP A 217 -18.78 12.48 -4.81
CA ASP A 217 -18.79 12.27 -3.36
C ASP A 217 -17.65 13.01 -2.63
N THR A 218 -16.74 13.63 -3.37
CA THR A 218 -15.61 14.39 -2.82
C THR A 218 -16.05 15.45 -1.80
N THR A 219 -17.14 16.18 -2.04
CA THR A 219 -17.69 17.22 -1.12
C THR A 219 -18.34 16.65 0.13
N GLN A 220 -18.75 15.38 0.09
CA GLN A 220 -19.30 14.71 1.27
C GLN A 220 -18.16 14.28 2.21
N VAL A 221 -17.00 13.96 1.63
CA VAL A 221 -15.84 13.42 2.32
C VAL A 221 -14.93 14.52 2.87
N LEU A 222 -14.61 15.54 2.06
CA LEU A 222 -13.72 16.64 2.46
C LEU A 222 -14.50 17.83 3.01
N LYS A 223 -13.90 18.53 3.98
CA LYS A 223 -14.42 19.80 4.49
C LYS A 223 -14.18 20.91 3.46
N SER A 224 -15.05 21.93 3.44
CA SER A 224 -14.91 23.11 2.56
C SER A 224 -13.54 23.78 2.69
N GLU A 225 -13.03 23.93 3.91
CA GLU A 225 -11.69 24.49 4.16
C GLU A 225 -10.56 23.64 3.57
N GLN A 226 -10.68 22.32 3.61
CA GLN A 226 -9.69 21.42 3.02
C GLN A 226 -9.72 21.52 1.49
N LEU A 227 -10.92 21.55 0.90
CA LEU A 227 -11.12 21.71 -0.55
C LEU A 227 -10.50 23.01 -1.05
N SER A 228 -10.74 24.12 -0.35
CA SER A 228 -10.15 25.42 -0.68
C SER A 228 -8.62 25.37 -0.67
N LYS A 229 -8.02 24.85 0.40
CA LYS A 229 -6.56 24.69 0.50
C LYS A 229 -5.98 23.79 -0.59
N ILE A 230 -6.63 22.66 -0.87
CA ILE A 230 -6.19 21.73 -1.91
C ILE A 230 -6.28 22.40 -3.29
N TYR A 231 -7.35 23.14 -3.57
CA TYR A 231 -7.50 23.87 -4.82
C TYR A 231 -6.37 24.90 -5.01
N ASP A 232 -6.04 25.68 -3.98
CA ASP A 232 -4.93 26.63 -4.03
C ASP A 232 -3.58 25.94 -4.29
N LEU A 233 -3.33 24.81 -3.63
CA LEU A 233 -2.12 24.01 -3.81
C LEU A 233 -2.01 23.48 -5.25
N LEU A 234 -3.11 22.96 -5.79
CA LEU A 234 -3.18 22.47 -7.18
C LEU A 234 -2.93 23.58 -8.19
N GLN A 235 -3.54 24.76 -8.00
CA GLN A 235 -3.37 25.89 -8.90
C GLN A 235 -1.91 26.38 -8.88
N LYS A 236 -1.31 26.49 -7.69
CA LYS A 236 0.10 26.86 -7.55
C LYS A 236 1.01 25.84 -8.23
N ALA A 237 0.83 24.55 -7.94
CA ALA A 237 1.65 23.49 -8.50
C ALA A 237 1.55 23.42 -10.02
N ARG A 238 0.34 23.46 -10.58
CA ARG A 238 0.08 23.44 -12.03
C ARG A 238 0.85 24.53 -12.79
N VAL A 239 0.97 25.73 -12.22
CA VAL A 239 1.58 26.88 -12.88
C VAL A 239 3.07 27.02 -12.56
N ARG A 240 3.48 26.72 -11.32
CA ARG A 240 4.79 27.14 -10.78
C ARG A 240 5.71 25.99 -10.37
N ASP A 241 5.26 24.73 -10.34
CA ASP A 241 6.16 23.63 -9.97
C ASP A 241 7.21 23.42 -11.06
N PHE A 242 8.47 23.28 -10.64
CA PHE A 242 9.62 23.03 -11.51
C PHE A 242 9.53 21.67 -12.22
N ASP A 243 8.84 20.71 -11.61
CA ASP A 243 8.67 19.36 -12.13
C ASP A 243 7.45 19.28 -13.07
N ALA A 244 7.71 18.92 -14.34
CA ALA A 244 6.66 18.79 -15.35
C ALA A 244 5.61 17.72 -15.01
N ALA A 245 6.00 16.61 -14.37
CA ALA A 245 5.07 15.57 -13.98
C ALA A 245 4.14 16.05 -12.86
N VAL A 246 4.67 16.82 -11.90
CA VAL A 246 3.84 17.46 -10.86
C VAL A 246 2.80 18.39 -11.49
N ARG A 247 3.20 19.23 -12.45
CA ARG A 247 2.27 20.12 -13.16
C ARG A 247 1.15 19.36 -13.86
N VAL A 248 1.46 18.24 -14.51
CA VAL A 248 0.48 17.37 -15.18
C VAL A 248 -0.48 16.73 -14.17
N LEU A 249 0.04 16.15 -13.09
CA LEU A 249 -0.78 15.52 -12.05
C LEU A 249 -1.71 16.54 -11.37
N ALA A 250 -1.20 17.74 -11.08
CA ALA A 250 -2.02 18.83 -10.54
C ALA A 250 -3.12 19.25 -11.52
N GLY A 251 -2.81 19.34 -12.82
CA GLY A 251 -3.81 19.61 -13.86
C GLY A 251 -4.93 18.56 -13.89
N ARG A 252 -4.58 17.28 -13.92
CA ARG A 252 -5.55 16.18 -13.92
C ARG A 252 -6.39 16.12 -12.64
N ALA A 253 -5.76 16.35 -11.48
CA ALA A 253 -6.48 16.42 -10.22
C ALA A 253 -7.49 17.59 -10.20
N MET A 254 -7.13 18.76 -10.77
CA MET A 254 -8.08 19.87 -10.95
C MET A 254 -9.22 19.51 -11.90
N GLU A 255 -8.95 18.82 -13.01
CA GLU A 255 -9.98 18.36 -13.94
C GLU A 255 -10.95 17.40 -13.25
N ASN A 256 -10.43 16.43 -12.50
CA ASN A 256 -11.24 15.48 -11.72
C ASN A 256 -12.09 16.18 -10.66
N LEU A 257 -11.56 17.22 -10.01
CA LEU A 257 -12.29 18.03 -9.05
C LEU A 257 -13.38 18.88 -9.74
N GLY A 258 -13.03 19.64 -10.77
CA GLY A 258 -13.94 20.60 -11.43
C GLY A 258 -15.03 19.96 -12.28
N TYR A 259 -14.73 18.85 -12.96
CA TYR A 259 -15.70 18.17 -13.83
C TYR A 259 -16.74 17.36 -13.05
N LYS A 260 -16.38 16.88 -11.86
CA LYS A 260 -17.21 15.97 -11.06
C LYS A 260 -17.84 16.61 -9.82
N VAL A 261 -17.43 17.80 -9.36
CA VAL A 261 -17.89 18.33 -8.07
C VAL A 261 -18.65 19.66 -8.17
N LEU A 262 -18.36 20.47 -9.20
CA LEU A 262 -18.92 21.83 -9.34
C LEU A 262 -20.01 21.94 -10.43
N ARG A 263 -20.47 20.80 -10.96
CA ARG A 263 -21.63 20.67 -11.84
C ARG A 263 -22.67 19.79 -11.17
#